data_AF-A0A917BBH7-F1
#
_entry.id   AF-A0A917BBH7-F1
#
_cell.length_a   1.000
_cell.length_b   1.000
_cell.length_c   1.000
_cell.angle_alpha   90.00
_cell.angle_beta   90.00
_cell.angle_gamma   90.00
#
_symmetry.space_group_name_H-M   'P 1'
#
loop_
_entity.id
_entity.type
_entity.pdbx_description
1 polymer ?
#
loop_
_entity_poly.entity_id
_entity_poly.type
_entity_poly.pdbx_seq_one_letter_code
_entity_poly.pdbx_strand_id
1 'polypeptide(L)'
;MERHIPTRASWAAPCAALWCATFAGLHLFWAFGGSAGLASSAGRDLAARRPTWFVVFGLYGVALVLLVGVGLIATASATQLGRWRRLVVALLSVVGLLLLLRGVGLELALAANVGGIRAQVGPTEVHWSQILWNPWFALGGASFIVASLQLRRCPYDPAASR
;
A
#
# COMPACT_ATOMS: atom_id res chain seq x y z
N MET A 1 -2.37 -39.76 -16.24
CA MET A 1 -1.13 -38.96 -16.06
C MET A 1 -1.54 -37.53 -15.76
N GLU A 2 -2.05 -37.30 -14.54
CA GLU A 2 -2.47 -35.99 -14.06
C GLU A 2 -1.25 -35.11 -13.87
N ARG A 3 -1.12 -34.09 -14.72
CA ARG A 3 -0.17 -33.02 -14.47
C ARG A 3 -0.76 -32.17 -13.35
N HIS A 4 -0.31 -32.41 -12.12
CA HIS A 4 -0.34 -31.39 -11.08
C HIS A 4 0.45 -30.20 -11.60
N ILE A 5 -0.24 -29.25 -12.24
CA ILE A 5 0.33 -27.93 -12.53
C ILE A 5 0.57 -27.33 -11.15
N PRO A 6 1.82 -27.07 -10.74
CA PRO A 6 2.06 -26.38 -9.49
C PRO A 6 1.36 -25.03 -9.59
N THR A 7 0.32 -24.84 -8.78
CA THR A 7 -0.24 -23.53 -8.51
C THR A 7 0.92 -22.69 -8.04
N ARG A 8 1.42 -21.77 -8.88
CA ARG A 8 2.45 -20.83 -8.45
C ARG A 8 1.91 -20.16 -7.20
N ALA A 9 2.49 -20.48 -6.04
CA ALA A 9 2.09 -19.90 -4.78
C ALA A 9 2.06 -18.38 -4.98
N SER A 10 0.88 -17.79 -4.86
CA SER A 10 0.67 -16.39 -5.15
C SER A 10 1.28 -15.58 -4.01
N TRP A 11 2.57 -15.26 -4.11
CA TRP A 11 3.30 -14.49 -3.10
C TRP A 11 2.86 -13.02 -3.03
N ALA A 12 2.24 -12.50 -4.09
CA ALA A 12 1.90 -11.08 -4.20
C ALA A 12 0.80 -10.65 -3.22
N ALA A 13 -0.23 -11.49 -3.01
CA ALA A 13 -1.28 -11.23 -2.05
C ALA A 13 -0.77 -11.19 -0.59
N PRO A 14 -0.02 -12.18 -0.07
CA PRO A 14 0.55 -12.09 1.27
C PRO A 14 1.56 -10.95 1.38
N CYS A 15 2.33 -10.61 0.35
CA CYS A 15 3.19 -9.41 0.36
C CYS A 15 2.39 -8.11 0.47
N ALA A 16 1.30 -7.95 -0.30
CA ALA A 16 0.43 -6.77 -0.22
C ALA A 16 -0.27 -6.68 1.14
N ALA A 17 -0.73 -7.81 1.69
CA ALA A 17 -1.32 -7.87 3.03
C ALA A 17 -0.30 -7.53 4.12
N LEU A 18 0.92 -8.08 4.04
CA LEU A 18 2.00 -7.77 4.98
C LEU A 18 2.38 -6.30 4.92
N TRP A 19 2.47 -5.72 3.72
CA TRP A 19 2.71 -4.28 3.54
C TRP A 19 1.64 -3.45 4.25
N CYS A 20 0.35 -3.80 4.07
CA CYS A 20 -0.74 -3.12 4.75
C CYS A 20 -0.67 -3.26 6.27
N ALA A 21 -0.42 -4.47 6.77
CA ALA A 21 -0.36 -4.76 8.20
C ALA A 21 0.79 -3.99 8.88
N THR A 22 1.98 -4.01 8.29
CA THR A 22 3.15 -3.27 8.80
C THR A 22 2.88 -1.77 8.81
N PHE A 23 2.27 -1.24 7.73
CA PHE A 23 2.00 0.19 7.65
C PHE A 23 0.85 0.62 8.57
N ALA A 24 -0.15 -0.23 8.79
CA ALA A 24 -1.20 0.00 9.78
C ALA A 24 -0.62 0.05 11.20
N GLY A 25 0.26 -0.91 11.54
CA GLY A 25 0.94 -0.95 12.83
C GLY A 25 1.75 0.33 13.08
N LEU A 26 2.42 0.84 12.05
CA LEU A 26 3.14 2.10 12.13
C LEU A 26 2.22 3.32 12.38
N HIS A 27 1.07 3.39 11.71
CA HIS A 27 0.08 4.46 11.96
C HIS A 27 -0.50 4.39 13.37
N LEU A 28 -0.78 3.18 13.86
CA LEU A 28 -1.24 2.98 15.23
C LEU A 28 -0.15 3.38 16.24
N PHE A 29 1.10 3.00 16.00
CA PHE A 29 2.23 3.45 16.83
C PHE A 29 2.31 4.98 16.91
N TRP A 30 2.18 5.68 15.78
CA TRP A 30 2.14 7.14 15.77
C TRP A 30 0.90 7.71 16.49
N ALA A 31 -0.26 7.07 16.31
CA ALA A 31 -1.51 7.49 16.95
C ALA A 31 -1.45 7.37 18.47
N PHE A 32 -0.78 6.32 18.99
CA PHE A 32 -0.55 6.12 20.42
C PHE A 32 0.53 7.02 21.02
N GLY A 33 1.16 7.88 20.23
CA GLY A 33 2.13 8.85 20.71
C GLY A 33 3.54 8.67 20.17
N GLY A 34 3.83 7.59 19.44
CA GLY A 34 5.13 7.33 18.84
C GLY A 34 5.58 8.47 17.91
N SER A 35 6.85 8.87 17.97
CA SER A 35 7.41 9.97 17.18
C SER A 35 8.44 9.53 16.14
N ALA A 36 8.98 8.31 16.28
CA ALA A 36 9.99 7.77 15.39
C ALA A 36 9.50 7.74 13.94
N GLY A 37 10.23 8.41 13.04
CA GLY A 37 9.90 8.49 11.61
C GLY A 37 8.65 9.32 11.25
N LEU A 38 7.91 9.86 12.22
CA LEU A 38 6.68 10.62 11.94
C LEU A 38 7.00 11.95 11.25
N ALA A 39 8.01 12.67 11.73
CA ALA A 39 8.44 13.94 11.14
C ALA A 39 8.95 13.79 9.71
N SER A 40 9.62 12.66 9.39
CA SER A 40 10.07 12.39 8.03
C SER A 40 8.96 11.89 7.12
N SER A 41 7.88 11.30 7.67
CA SER A 41 6.76 10.76 6.89
C SER A 41 5.65 11.78 6.63
N ALA A 42 5.26 12.53 7.66
CA ALA A 42 4.13 13.47 7.64
C ALA A 42 4.56 14.95 7.66
N GLY A 43 5.87 15.22 7.77
CA GLY A 43 6.42 16.56 7.91
C GLY A 43 6.54 17.02 9.36
N ARG A 44 7.54 17.87 9.63
CA ARG A 44 7.84 18.38 10.97
C ARG A 44 6.66 19.06 11.67
N ASP A 45 5.92 19.89 10.95
CA ASP A 45 4.80 20.66 11.51
C ASP A 45 3.68 19.78 12.05
N LEU A 46 3.22 18.82 11.25
CA LEU A 46 2.18 17.86 11.64
C LEU A 46 2.67 16.92 12.75
N ALA A 47 3.93 16.48 12.67
CA ALA A 47 4.53 15.61 13.68
C ALA A 47 4.69 16.30 15.04
N ALA A 48 4.97 17.60 15.06
CA ALA A 48 5.12 18.40 16.26
C ALA A 48 3.76 18.82 16.86
N ARG A 49 2.85 19.35 16.03
CA ARG A 49 1.57 19.90 16.50
C ARG A 49 0.49 18.86 16.74
N ARG A 50 0.56 17.71 16.07
CA ARG A 50 -0.38 16.57 16.17
C ARG A 50 -1.84 17.01 16.35
N PRO A 51 -2.38 17.83 15.45
CA PRO A 51 -3.75 18.31 15.60
C PRO A 51 -4.72 17.11 15.60
N THR A 52 -5.80 17.20 16.37
CA THR A 52 -6.73 16.07 16.60
C THR A 52 -7.25 15.47 15.29
N TRP A 53 -7.54 16.29 14.29
CA TRP A 53 -7.98 15.81 12.97
C TRP A 53 -6.91 14.93 12.28
N PHE A 54 -5.62 15.25 12.43
CA PHE A 54 -4.53 14.47 11.85
C PHE A 54 -4.41 13.12 12.55
N VAL A 55 -4.56 13.09 13.88
CA VAL A 55 -4.53 11.84 14.64
C VAL A 55 -5.73 10.96 14.30
N VAL A 56 -6.95 11.52 14.29
CA VAL A 56 -8.18 10.77 14.03
C VAL A 56 -8.27 10.29 12.59
N PHE A 57 -8.10 11.17 11.60
CA PHE A 57 -8.28 10.81 10.20
C PHE A 57 -6.98 10.33 9.56
N GLY A 58 -5.88 11.04 9.81
CA GLY A 58 -4.57 10.76 9.21
C GLY A 58 -3.85 9.55 9.80
N LEU A 59 -4.08 9.21 11.07
CA LEU A 59 -3.44 8.06 11.73
C LEU A 59 -4.43 6.91 11.92
N TYR A 60 -5.45 7.07 12.77
CA TYR A 60 -6.42 6.00 13.03
C TYR A 60 -7.24 5.65 11.79
N GLY A 61 -7.71 6.66 11.04
CA GLY A 61 -8.47 6.46 9.81
C GLY A 61 -7.68 5.69 8.75
N VAL A 62 -6.42 6.07 8.52
CA VAL A 62 -5.54 5.36 7.58
C VAL A 62 -5.23 3.94 8.07
N ALA A 63 -4.96 3.74 9.36
CA ALA A 63 -4.76 2.42 9.93
C ALA A 63 -5.98 1.51 9.70
N LEU A 64 -7.19 2.02 9.92
CA LEU A 64 -8.43 1.29 9.68
C LEU A 64 -8.57 0.88 8.22
N VAL A 65 -8.33 1.80 7.28
CA VAL A 65 -8.38 1.52 5.84
C VAL A 65 -7.37 0.42 5.46
N LEU A 66 -6.16 0.47 6.01
CA LEU A 66 -5.13 -0.54 5.77
C LEU A 66 -5.54 -1.91 6.32
N LEU A 67 -6.13 -1.98 7.52
CA LEU A 67 -6.64 -3.22 8.10
C LEU A 67 -7.81 -3.80 7.29
N VAL A 68 -8.72 -2.95 6.80
CA VAL A 68 -9.76 -3.36 5.84
C VAL A 68 -9.11 -3.91 4.57
N GLY A 69 -8.04 -3.28 4.08
CA GLY A 69 -7.23 -3.78 2.96
C GLY A 69 -6.66 -5.18 3.20
N VAL A 70 -6.10 -5.45 4.39
CA VAL A 70 -5.64 -6.79 4.78
C VAL A 70 -6.78 -7.81 4.68
N GLY A 71 -7.95 -7.48 5.25
CA GLY A 71 -9.13 -8.34 5.20
C GLY A 71 -9.61 -8.60 3.76
N LEU A 72 -9.64 -7.56 2.93
CA LEU A 72 -10.01 -7.69 1.51
C LEU A 72 -9.03 -8.57 0.74
N ILE A 73 -7.72 -8.43 0.94
CA ILE A 73 -6.70 -9.24 0.25
C ILE A 73 -6.76 -10.70 0.72
N ALA A 74 -6.94 -10.93 2.02
CA ALA A 74 -7.06 -12.28 2.58
C ALA A 74 -8.31 -13.00 2.07
N THR A 75 -9.48 -12.33 2.11
CA THR A 75 -10.74 -12.88 1.61
C THR A 75 -10.71 -13.12 0.10
N ALA A 76 -10.10 -12.21 -0.66
CA ALA A 76 -9.89 -12.34 -2.09
C ALA A 76 -9.02 -13.54 -2.47
N SER A 77 -8.09 -13.92 -1.60
CA SER A 77 -7.19 -15.06 -1.82
C SER A 77 -7.82 -16.39 -1.42
N ALA A 78 -8.74 -16.37 -0.45
CA ALA A 78 -9.38 -17.57 0.09
C ALA A 78 -10.70 -17.96 -0.61
N THR A 79 -11.36 -17.02 -1.30
CA THR A 79 -12.73 -17.24 -1.82
C THR A 79 -12.87 -16.91 -3.31
N GLN A 80 -13.79 -17.62 -3.96
CA GLN A 80 -14.23 -17.30 -5.31
C GLN A 80 -15.06 -16.01 -5.28
N LEU A 81 -14.43 -14.87 -5.59
CA LEU A 81 -15.02 -13.52 -5.49
C LEU A 81 -16.22 -13.23 -6.41
N GLY A 82 -16.62 -14.17 -7.28
CA GLY A 82 -17.80 -14.08 -8.16
C GLY A 82 -18.00 -12.68 -8.77
N ARG A 83 -19.15 -12.06 -8.46
CA ARG A 83 -19.53 -10.72 -8.95
C ARG A 83 -18.62 -9.58 -8.48
N TRP A 84 -17.98 -9.73 -7.32
CA TRP A 84 -17.14 -8.71 -6.68
C TRP A 84 -15.70 -8.71 -7.20
N ARG A 85 -15.29 -9.75 -7.94
CA ARG A 85 -13.94 -9.89 -8.48
C ARG A 85 -13.50 -8.68 -9.29
N ARG A 86 -14.38 -8.12 -10.14
CA ARG A 86 -14.08 -6.92 -10.94
C ARG A 86 -13.81 -5.70 -10.06
N LEU A 87 -14.61 -5.50 -9.01
CA LEU A 87 -14.43 -4.39 -8.08
C LEU A 87 -13.12 -4.53 -7.30
N VAL A 88 -12.83 -5.72 -6.75
CA VAL A 88 -11.58 -5.97 -6.01
C VAL A 88 -10.36 -5.77 -6.90
N VAL A 89 -10.38 -6.29 -8.13
CA VAL A 89 -9.30 -6.06 -9.10
C VAL A 89 -9.11 -4.57 -9.41
N ALA A 90 -10.21 -3.83 -9.60
CA ALA A 90 -10.15 -2.38 -9.86
C ALA A 90 -9.55 -1.63 -8.67
N LEU A 91 -10.03 -1.92 -7.45
CA LEU A 91 -9.51 -1.31 -6.22
C LEU A 91 -8.02 -1.60 -6.02
N LEU A 92 -7.59 -2.86 -6.15
CA LEU A 92 -6.19 -3.23 -6.03
C LEU A 92 -5.32 -2.53 -7.09
N SER A 93 -5.82 -2.42 -8.32
CA SER A 93 -5.10 -1.75 -9.40
C SER A 93 -5.00 -0.24 -9.18
N VAL A 94 -6.08 0.42 -8.75
CA VAL A 94 -6.10 1.87 -8.46
C VAL A 94 -5.19 2.18 -7.28
N VAL A 95 -5.31 1.45 -6.18
CA VAL A 95 -4.43 1.62 -5.00
C VAL A 95 -2.98 1.36 -5.40
N GLY A 96 -2.71 0.26 -6.12
CA GLY A 96 -1.37 -0.07 -6.58
C GLY A 96 -0.75 1.02 -7.47
N LEU A 97 -1.53 1.55 -8.41
CA LEU A 97 -1.09 2.63 -9.29
C LEU A 97 -0.83 3.93 -8.51
N LEU A 98 -1.72 4.31 -7.59
CA LEU A 98 -1.53 5.50 -6.75
C LEU A 98 -0.27 5.38 -5.88
N LEU A 99 -0.01 4.21 -5.31
CA LEU A 99 1.20 3.94 -4.52
C LEU A 99 2.47 3.98 -5.39
N LEU A 100 2.43 3.44 -6.62
CA LEU A 100 3.56 3.54 -7.55
C LEU A 100 3.81 4.97 -7.99
N LEU A 101 2.77 5.73 -8.35
CA LEU A 101 2.89 7.14 -8.70
C LEU A 101 3.47 7.94 -7.53
N ARG A 102 3.04 7.64 -6.30
CA ARG A 102 3.57 8.28 -5.10
C ARG A 102 5.01 7.87 -4.81
N GLY A 103 5.38 6.60 -4.98
CA GLY A 103 6.74 6.13 -4.70
C GLY A 103 7.72 6.52 -5.80
N VAL A 104 7.50 5.98 -7.00
CA VAL A 104 8.38 6.16 -8.17
C VAL A 104 8.24 7.55 -8.78
N GLY A 105 7.01 8.05 -8.93
CA GLY A 105 6.78 9.36 -9.54
C GLY A 105 7.37 10.49 -8.69
N LEU A 106 7.21 10.44 -7.37
CA LEU A 106 7.80 11.41 -6.46
C LEU A 106 9.34 11.28 -6.41
N GLU A 107 9.87 10.06 -6.45
CA GLU A 107 11.31 9.83 -6.51
C GLU A 107 11.93 10.43 -7.77
N LEU A 108 11.31 10.22 -8.94
CA LEU A 108 11.74 10.82 -10.20
C LEU A 108 11.58 12.34 -10.20
N ALA A 109 10.47 12.88 -9.66
CA ALA A 109 10.25 14.31 -9.56
C ALA A 109 11.29 14.99 -8.64
N LEU A 110 11.61 14.35 -7.50
CA LEU A 110 12.68 14.78 -6.62
C LEU A 110 14.05 14.63 -7.28
N ALA A 111 14.31 13.55 -8.02
CA ALA A 111 15.57 13.33 -8.74
C ALA A 111 15.80 14.40 -9.82
N ALA A 112 14.75 14.74 -10.58
CA ALA A 112 14.78 15.75 -11.65
C ALA A 112 14.61 17.20 -11.16
N ASN A 113 14.39 17.42 -9.85
CA ASN A 113 14.13 18.73 -9.25
C ASN A 113 13.02 19.53 -9.99
N VAL A 114 11.96 18.83 -10.40
CA VAL A 114 10.85 19.43 -11.14
C VAL A 114 10.25 20.56 -10.29
N GLY A 115 10.19 21.77 -10.83
CA GLY A 115 9.58 22.94 -10.15
C GLY A 115 10.30 23.41 -8.88
N GLY A 116 11.55 23.00 -8.62
CA GLY A 116 12.31 23.44 -7.44
C GLY A 116 11.84 22.85 -6.11
N ILE A 117 11.12 21.72 -6.13
CA ILE A 117 10.54 21.05 -4.95
C ILE A 117 11.59 20.76 -3.86
N ARG A 118 12.86 20.52 -4.23
CA ARG A 118 13.95 20.31 -3.26
C ARG A 118 14.22 21.51 -2.35
N ALA A 119 13.91 22.74 -2.80
CA ALA A 119 14.10 23.94 -2.00
C ALA A 119 12.95 24.19 -1.00
N GLN A 120 11.79 23.56 -1.21
CA GLN A 120 10.59 23.73 -0.39
C GLN A 120 10.48 22.68 0.72
N VAL A 121 11.16 21.55 0.58
CA VAL A 121 11.19 20.45 1.55
C VAL A 121 12.58 20.39 2.19
N GLY A 122 12.68 20.31 3.51
CA GLY A 122 13.98 20.32 4.18
C GLY A 122 14.85 19.12 3.76
N PRO A 123 16.19 19.27 3.74
CA PRO A 123 17.10 18.27 3.15
C PRO A 123 17.02 16.90 3.84
N THR A 124 16.77 16.86 5.15
CA THR A 124 16.61 15.62 5.92
C THR A 124 15.31 14.89 5.58
N GLU A 125 14.23 15.62 5.31
CA GLU A 125 12.92 15.05 4.97
C GLU A 125 12.93 14.45 3.56
N VAL A 126 13.64 15.09 2.63
CA VAL A 126 13.89 14.57 1.27
C VAL A 126 14.69 13.28 1.33
N HIS A 127 15.76 13.24 2.12
CA HIS A 127 16.64 12.07 2.23
C HIS A 127 15.89 10.82 2.71
N TRP A 128 15.16 10.93 3.82
CA TRP A 128 14.36 9.80 4.35
C TRP A 128 13.21 9.41 3.43
N SER A 129 12.63 10.40 2.74
CA SER A 129 11.60 10.13 1.72
C SER A 129 12.15 9.29 0.58
N GLN A 130 13.36 9.58 0.10
CA GLN A 130 13.97 8.85 -1.01
C GLN A 130 14.48 7.46 -0.63
N ILE A 131 15.09 7.29 0.56
CA ILE A 131 15.73 6.02 0.92
C ILE A 131 14.76 5.02 1.52
N LEU A 132 13.77 5.49 2.28
CA LEU A 132 12.85 4.61 3.01
C LEU A 132 11.44 4.65 2.43
N TRP A 133 10.84 5.84 2.39
CA TRP A 133 9.42 5.96 2.09
C TRP A 133 9.09 5.63 0.64
N ASN A 134 9.77 6.23 -0.33
CA ASN A 134 9.50 6.04 -1.75
C ASN A 134 9.69 4.57 -2.19
N PRO A 135 10.78 3.88 -1.81
CA PRO A 135 10.93 2.44 -2.05
C PRO A 135 9.83 1.63 -1.37
N TRP A 136 9.47 1.96 -0.12
CA TRP A 136 8.37 1.29 0.58
C TRP A 136 7.04 1.43 -0.17
N PHE A 137 6.70 2.62 -0.67
CA PHE A 137 5.48 2.83 -1.46
C PHE A 137 5.55 2.14 -2.82
N ALA A 138 6.72 2.11 -3.47
CA ALA A 138 6.90 1.39 -4.72
C ALA A 138 6.71 -0.12 -4.54
N LEU A 139 7.26 -0.72 -3.48
CA LEU A 139 7.07 -2.13 -3.13
C LEU A 139 5.60 -2.48 -2.85
N GLY A 140 4.90 -1.61 -2.11
CA GLY A 140 3.46 -1.72 -1.90
C GLY A 140 2.71 -1.68 -3.24
N GLY A 141 2.93 -0.64 -4.04
CA GLY A 141 2.28 -0.47 -5.33
C GLY A 141 2.48 -1.65 -6.28
N ALA A 142 3.72 -2.14 -6.40
CA ALA A 142 4.04 -3.32 -7.19
C ALA A 142 3.32 -4.58 -6.68
N SER A 143 3.29 -4.81 -5.36
CA SER A 143 2.61 -5.95 -4.77
C SER A 143 1.11 -5.95 -5.06
N PHE A 144 0.47 -4.77 -4.94
CA PHE A 144 -0.95 -4.58 -5.25
C PHE A 144 -1.28 -4.81 -6.73
N ILE A 145 -0.46 -4.29 -7.66
CA ILE A 145 -0.66 -4.51 -9.09
C ILE A 145 -0.44 -5.97 -9.45
N VAL A 146 0.63 -6.61 -8.94
CA VAL A 146 0.88 -8.03 -9.23
C VAL A 146 -0.25 -8.90 -8.67
N ALA A 147 -0.76 -8.58 -7.47
CA ALA A 147 -1.93 -9.26 -6.89
C ALA A 147 -3.18 -9.08 -7.77
N SER A 148 -3.44 -7.87 -8.28
CA SER A 148 -4.59 -7.62 -9.16
C SER A 148 -4.46 -8.39 -10.49
N LEU A 149 -3.28 -8.43 -11.09
CA LEU A 149 -3.00 -9.17 -12.32
C LEU A 149 -3.15 -10.69 -12.13
N GLN A 150 -2.70 -11.23 -10.99
CA GLN A 150 -2.89 -12.64 -10.65
C GLN A 150 -4.38 -12.96 -10.46
N LEU A 151 -5.11 -12.11 -9.73
CA LEU A 151 -6.56 -12.26 -9.56
C LEU A 151 -7.30 -12.24 -10.90
N ARG A 152 -6.86 -11.44 -11.89
CA ARG A 152 -7.43 -11.40 -13.25
C ARG A 152 -7.15 -12.66 -14.07
N ARG A 153 -6.05 -13.37 -13.79
CA ARG A 153 -5.63 -14.56 -14.54
C ARG A 153 -6.25 -15.86 -14.03
N CYS A 154 -6.71 -15.93 -12.78
CA CYS A 154 -7.48 -17.07 -12.29
C CYS A 154 -8.89 -17.09 -12.91
N PRO A 155 -9.23 -18.06 -13.79
CA PRO A 155 -10.58 -18.16 -14.35
C PRO A 155 -11.58 -18.43 -13.20
N TYR A 156 -12.69 -17.73 -13.20
CA TYR A 156 -13.86 -18.14 -12.42
C TYR A 156 -14.39 -19.41 -13.10
N ASP A 157 -14.31 -20.55 -12.41
CA ASP A 157 -14.93 -21.79 -12.89
C ASP A 157 -16.31 -21.93 -12.22
N PRO A 158 -17.41 -21.62 -12.92
CA PRO A 158 -18.75 -21.79 -12.39
C PRO A 158 -19.12 -23.25 -12.11
N ALA A 159 -18.39 -24.23 -12.66
CA ALA A 159 -18.70 -25.65 -12.52
C ALA A 159 -18.24 -26.25 -11.17
N ALA A 160 -17.28 -25.63 -10.48
CA ALA A 160 -16.77 -26.11 -9.19
C ALA A 160 -17.68 -25.81 -7.98
N SER A 161 -18.88 -25.28 -8.22
CA SER A 161 -19.87 -24.92 -7.19
C SER A 161 -21.17 -25.71 -7.27
N ARG A 162 -21.18 -26.82 -8.04
CA ARG A 162 -22.28 -27.79 -8.07
C ARG A 162 -21.88 -29.09 -7.37
#